data_AF-A0A8K0T8P3-F1
#
_entry.id   AF-A0A8K0T8P3-F1
#
_cell.length_a   1.000
_cell.length_b   1.000
_cell.length_c   1.000
_cell.angle_alpha   90.00
_cell.angle_beta   90.00
_cell.angle_gamma   90.00
#
_symmetry.space_group_name_H-M   'P 1'
#
loop_
_entity.id
_entity.type
_entity.pdbx_description
1 polymer ?
#
loop_
_entity_poly.entity_id
_entity_poly.type
_entity_poly.pdbx_seq_one_letter_code
_entity_poly.pdbx_strand_id
1 'polypeptide(L)'
;MPSLGVILFASFGILGLAQEDPPKATFGQVIPVAGAMERFDQDFVDGLALDLFSPRNRSVVVTQNPTPLPGRFVTGSSGESFVALQSYSYIIKMNEPANDLIAKIEVPYNPQSLAQTGVQESNTYVGRLADDKQSWVVDETTRNVHRSENVTRIIKMTSIEGEYMLLGRLNVDPANVFVQYGQGETRTVNMTAGGRQEAEFIDGLWFSYVAAANMRMNVDIRNGIDPASLPPGTQSLNSFAWVVNTTNPTAMISASMRIPVNMNMLLALRPQGALPSTMLATAKRPLGSQGQFTVTGDVSQQVVNEIGQTTVVVRDMRQLDGEYVLLVTTPASVPNLPKSDREAKGYRKRGL
;
A
#
# COMPACT_ATOMS: atom_id res chain seq x y z
N MET A 1 64.87 -58.69 -24.50
CA MET A 1 63.95 -58.59 -23.35
C MET A 1 64.78 -58.12 -22.16
N PRO A 2 64.37 -57.15 -21.31
CA PRO A 2 63.09 -56.41 -21.19
C PRO A 2 63.20 -54.94 -21.70
N SER A 3 62.28 -54.42 -22.52
CA SER A 3 61.04 -53.64 -22.21
C SER A 3 61.24 -52.33 -21.42
N LEU A 4 61.49 -51.23 -22.17
CA LEU A 4 61.35 -49.84 -21.73
C LEU A 4 59.85 -49.47 -21.65
N GLY A 5 59.37 -49.09 -20.47
CA GLY A 5 58.05 -48.47 -20.30
C GLY A 5 58.19 -46.95 -20.28
N VAL A 6 57.74 -46.29 -21.35
CA VAL A 6 57.59 -44.83 -21.39
C VAL A 6 56.19 -44.50 -20.86
N ILE A 7 56.12 -43.84 -19.71
CA ILE A 7 54.88 -43.27 -19.18
C ILE A 7 54.73 -41.86 -19.77
N LEU A 8 53.74 -41.71 -20.65
CA LEU A 8 53.33 -40.43 -21.22
C LEU A 8 52.34 -39.78 -20.25
N PHE A 9 52.75 -38.73 -19.54
CA PHE A 9 51.83 -37.87 -18.80
C PHE A 9 51.09 -36.96 -19.78
N ALA A 10 49.84 -37.28 -20.08
CA ALA A 10 48.93 -36.41 -20.81
C ALA A 10 48.33 -35.38 -19.84
N SER A 11 48.87 -34.16 -19.87
CA SER A 11 48.33 -33.00 -19.17
C SER A 11 47.03 -32.55 -19.85
N PHE A 12 45.88 -32.98 -19.33
CA PHE A 12 44.59 -32.39 -19.69
C PHE A 12 44.49 -31.01 -19.04
N GLY A 13 44.82 -29.97 -19.82
CA GLY A 13 44.48 -28.60 -19.48
C GLY A 13 42.97 -28.42 -19.57
N ILE A 14 42.31 -28.29 -18.41
CA ILE A 14 40.91 -27.87 -18.33
C ILE A 14 40.88 -26.39 -18.71
N LEU A 15 40.53 -26.09 -19.96
CA LEU A 15 40.10 -24.77 -20.39
C LEU A 15 38.76 -24.47 -19.71
N GLY A 16 38.81 -23.76 -18.58
CA GLY A 16 37.65 -23.07 -18.06
C GLY A 16 37.25 -21.98 -19.07
N LEU A 17 36.14 -22.19 -19.78
CA LEU A 17 35.48 -21.12 -20.49
C LEU A 17 35.03 -20.11 -19.44
N ALA A 18 35.70 -18.96 -19.38
CA ALA A 18 35.17 -17.80 -18.70
C ALA A 18 33.85 -17.45 -19.41
N GLN A 19 32.73 -17.76 -18.78
CA GLN A 19 31.44 -17.29 -19.22
C GLN A 19 31.45 -15.78 -19.02
N GLU A 20 31.57 -15.01 -20.10
CA GLU A 20 31.35 -13.57 -20.03
C GLU A 20 29.95 -13.33 -19.48
N ASP A 21 29.86 -12.42 -18.50
CA ASP A 21 28.57 -11.97 -18.02
C ASP A 21 27.76 -11.45 -19.22
N PRO A 22 26.47 -11.80 -19.31
CA PRO A 22 25.63 -11.33 -20.39
C PRO A 22 25.70 -9.79 -20.48
N PRO A 23 25.74 -9.22 -21.70
CA PRO A 23 25.87 -7.79 -21.86
C PRO A 23 24.69 -7.06 -21.19
N LYS A 24 25.01 -6.04 -20.39
CA LYS A 24 24.01 -5.20 -19.73
C LYS A 24 23.15 -4.48 -20.77
N ALA A 25 21.84 -4.55 -20.60
CA ALA A 25 20.89 -3.90 -21.49
C ALA A 25 20.89 -2.37 -21.31
N THR A 26 20.64 -1.65 -22.40
CA THR A 26 20.38 -0.21 -22.33
C THR A 26 18.88 0.05 -22.26
N PHE A 27 18.49 1.17 -21.65
CA PHE A 27 17.09 1.59 -21.60
C PHE A 27 16.49 1.84 -22.99
N GLY A 28 15.19 1.55 -23.14
CA GLY A 28 14.42 1.70 -24.37
C GLY A 28 14.50 0.51 -25.34
N GLN A 29 15.34 -0.49 -25.06
CA GLN A 29 15.40 -1.71 -25.86
C GLN A 29 14.21 -2.63 -25.59
N VAL A 30 13.74 -3.32 -26.63
CA VAL A 30 12.77 -4.41 -26.51
C VAL A 30 13.54 -5.70 -26.27
N ILE A 31 13.35 -6.29 -25.08
CA ILE A 31 14.07 -7.48 -24.66
C ILE A 31 13.09 -8.66 -24.64
N PRO A 32 13.38 -9.77 -25.34
CA PRO A 32 12.53 -10.95 -25.32
C PRO A 32 12.61 -11.66 -23.97
N VAL A 33 11.45 -12.06 -23.46
CA VAL A 33 11.28 -12.87 -22.25
C VAL A 33 10.81 -14.26 -22.70
N ALA A 34 11.62 -15.28 -22.44
CA ALA A 34 11.26 -16.65 -22.74
C ALA A 34 10.06 -17.10 -21.89
N GLY A 35 9.18 -17.88 -22.52
CA GLY A 35 8.03 -18.51 -21.86
C GLY A 35 8.42 -19.80 -21.14
N ALA A 36 7.41 -20.67 -20.93
CA ALA A 36 7.60 -21.99 -20.33
C ALA A 36 8.25 -21.99 -18.94
N MET A 37 8.18 -20.86 -18.21
CA MET A 37 8.84 -20.67 -16.93
C MET A 37 10.36 -20.86 -17.01
N GLU A 38 10.97 -20.49 -18.13
CA GLU A 38 12.42 -20.30 -18.18
C GLU A 38 12.83 -19.04 -17.41
N ARG A 39 14.00 -19.09 -16.75
CA ARG A 39 14.51 -17.94 -16.00
C ARG A 39 14.96 -16.86 -16.98
N PHE A 40 14.39 -15.67 -16.84
CA PHE A 40 14.87 -14.44 -17.46
C PHE A 40 15.62 -13.63 -16.39
N ASP A 41 16.89 -13.34 -16.65
CA ASP A 41 17.74 -12.53 -15.77
C ASP A 41 18.43 -11.46 -16.62
N GLN A 42 18.14 -10.20 -16.35
CA GLN A 42 18.62 -9.08 -17.16
C GLN A 42 19.08 -7.91 -16.28
N ASP A 43 20.37 -7.65 -16.33
CA ASP A 43 21.00 -6.45 -15.78
C ASP A 43 20.95 -5.28 -16.77
N PHE A 44 20.76 -4.08 -16.26
CA PHE A 44 20.82 -2.83 -17.00
C PHE A 44 22.11 -2.06 -16.68
N VAL A 45 22.48 -1.15 -17.58
CA VAL A 45 23.73 -0.37 -17.49
C VAL A 45 23.91 0.41 -16.19
N ASP A 46 22.83 0.77 -15.50
CA ASP A 46 22.88 1.50 -14.22
C ASP A 46 22.80 0.60 -12.98
N GLY A 47 22.72 -0.72 -13.17
CA GLY A 47 22.63 -1.72 -12.11
C GLY A 47 21.20 -2.13 -11.71
N LEU A 48 20.15 -1.58 -12.32
CA LEU A 48 18.82 -2.19 -12.23
C LEU A 48 18.90 -3.64 -12.74
N ALA A 49 18.29 -4.58 -12.02
CA ALA A 49 18.16 -5.97 -12.47
C ALA A 49 16.70 -6.44 -12.42
N LEU A 50 16.29 -7.17 -13.46
CA LEU A 50 15.00 -7.86 -13.52
C LEU A 50 15.25 -9.37 -13.55
N ASP A 51 14.64 -10.09 -12.62
CA ASP A 51 14.66 -11.56 -12.59
C ASP A 51 13.23 -12.06 -12.53
N LEU A 52 12.81 -12.78 -13.57
CA LEU A 52 11.44 -13.26 -13.67
C LEU A 52 11.32 -14.59 -14.41
N PHE A 53 10.19 -15.24 -14.17
CA PHE A 53 9.73 -16.43 -14.87
C PHE A 53 8.37 -16.13 -15.49
N SER A 54 8.21 -16.43 -16.77
CA SER A 54 6.96 -16.21 -17.52
C SER A 54 6.44 -17.51 -18.11
N PRO A 55 5.12 -17.81 -18.01
CA PRO A 55 4.56 -18.99 -18.64
C PRO A 55 4.50 -18.87 -20.17
N ARG A 56 4.55 -17.65 -20.72
CA ARG A 56 4.44 -17.35 -22.16
C ARG A 56 5.59 -16.49 -22.64
N ASN A 57 5.91 -16.61 -23.93
CA ASN A 57 6.86 -15.71 -24.58
C ASN A 57 6.30 -14.29 -24.55
N ARG A 58 7.10 -13.35 -24.03
CA ARG A 58 6.74 -11.93 -23.91
C ARG A 58 7.92 -11.07 -24.33
N SER A 59 7.74 -9.76 -24.30
CA SER A 59 8.85 -8.82 -24.31
C SER A 59 8.67 -7.75 -23.26
N VAL A 60 9.79 -7.23 -22.77
CA VAL A 60 9.85 -6.15 -21.79
C VAL A 60 10.60 -4.97 -22.39
N VAL A 61 10.15 -3.76 -22.06
CA VAL A 61 10.85 -2.51 -22.31
C VAL A 61 10.98 -1.77 -20.99
N VAL A 62 12.20 -1.34 -20.68
CA VAL A 62 12.47 -0.46 -19.53
C VAL A 62 12.92 0.90 -20.01
N THR A 63 12.26 1.96 -19.57
CA THR A 63 12.64 3.35 -19.85
C THR A 63 12.79 4.13 -18.55
N GLN A 64 13.50 5.26 -18.59
CA GLN A 64 13.63 6.16 -17.44
C GLN A 64 12.68 7.36 -17.58
N ASN A 65 12.01 7.74 -16.50
CA ASN A 65 11.29 9.02 -16.38
C ASN A 65 12.15 10.01 -15.58
N PRO A 66 12.65 11.10 -16.21
CA PRO A 66 13.55 12.06 -15.55
C PRO A 66 12.82 13.06 -14.64
N THR A 67 11.48 13.06 -14.64
CA THR A 67 10.66 13.94 -13.80
C THR A 67 9.66 13.10 -13.00
N PRO A 68 10.13 12.25 -12.08
CA PRO A 68 9.27 11.38 -11.28
C PRO A 68 8.45 12.21 -10.27
N LEU A 69 7.35 11.62 -9.78
CA LEU A 69 6.64 12.14 -8.61
C LEU A 69 7.63 12.30 -7.43
N PRO A 70 7.62 13.42 -6.68
CA PRO A 70 8.54 13.60 -5.55
C PRO A 70 8.44 12.46 -4.52
N GLY A 71 9.59 11.97 -4.05
CA GLY A 71 9.68 10.82 -3.14
C GLY A 71 9.07 11.01 -1.74
N ARG A 72 8.56 12.21 -1.42
CA ARG A 72 7.86 12.48 -0.15
C ARG A 72 6.41 12.01 -0.12
N PHE A 73 5.84 11.70 -1.29
CA PHE A 73 4.46 11.23 -1.42
C PHE A 73 4.46 9.70 -1.41
N VAL A 74 4.30 9.11 -0.23
CA VAL A 74 4.37 7.66 -0.02
C VAL A 74 3.12 7.17 0.70
N THR A 75 2.65 5.99 0.30
CA THR A 75 1.50 5.28 0.88
C THR A 75 1.85 3.81 1.15
N GLY A 76 1.05 3.13 1.96
CA GLY A 76 1.25 1.70 2.27
C GLY A 76 2.34 1.43 3.31
N SER A 77 2.82 2.48 3.96
CA SER A 77 3.88 2.42 4.97
C SER A 77 3.58 3.43 6.07
N SER A 78 3.87 3.04 7.31
CA SER A 78 3.77 3.89 8.50
C SER A 78 5.17 4.44 8.85
N GLY A 79 5.22 5.66 9.40
CA GLY A 79 6.46 6.26 9.88
C GLY A 79 6.80 7.61 9.25
N GLU A 80 8.05 8.02 9.44
CA GLU A 80 8.56 9.33 9.03
C GLU A 80 8.65 9.55 7.51
N SER A 81 8.99 10.79 7.14
CA SER A 81 9.09 11.24 5.75
C SER A 81 10.07 10.43 4.90
N PHE A 82 9.70 10.22 3.65
CA PHE A 82 10.53 9.61 2.62
C PHE A 82 11.20 10.66 1.74
N VAL A 83 12.34 10.29 1.17
CA VAL A 83 13.06 11.04 0.15
C VAL A 83 13.34 10.16 -1.05
N ALA A 84 13.43 10.77 -2.24
CA ALA A 84 13.91 10.08 -3.42
C ALA A 84 15.44 9.92 -3.33
N LEU A 85 15.93 8.72 -3.63
CA LEU A 85 17.37 8.41 -3.61
C LEU A 85 18.01 8.44 -5.01
N GLN A 86 17.19 8.75 -6.02
CA GLN A 86 17.57 8.85 -7.42
C GLN A 86 16.77 9.98 -8.09
N SER A 87 17.30 10.53 -9.18
CA SER A 87 16.70 11.65 -9.91
C SER A 87 15.68 11.23 -10.98
N TYR A 88 15.47 9.93 -11.17
CA TYR A 88 14.56 9.36 -12.16
C TYR A 88 13.84 8.13 -11.58
N SER A 89 12.81 7.67 -12.26
CA SER A 89 12.12 6.40 -11.99
C SER A 89 12.23 5.47 -13.20
N TYR A 90 12.05 4.17 -12.97
CA TYR A 90 12.03 3.13 -13.99
C TYR A 90 10.60 2.85 -14.42
N ILE A 91 10.31 2.93 -15.71
CA ILE A 91 9.03 2.50 -16.29
C ILE A 91 9.28 1.15 -16.97
N ILE A 92 8.65 0.11 -16.44
CA ILE A 92 8.70 -1.25 -16.98
C ILE A 92 7.36 -1.53 -17.67
N LYS A 93 7.42 -1.88 -18.96
CA LYS A 93 6.26 -2.24 -19.77
C LYS A 93 6.45 -3.62 -20.39
N MET A 94 5.40 -4.42 -20.33
CA MET A 94 5.33 -5.68 -21.08
C MET A 94 4.54 -5.43 -22.37
N ASN A 95 4.69 -6.31 -23.35
CA ASN A 95 3.90 -6.25 -24.59
C ASN A 95 2.43 -6.65 -24.39
N GLU A 96 2.10 -7.34 -23.31
CA GLU A 96 0.76 -7.72 -22.89
C GLU A 96 0.66 -7.72 -21.35
N PRO A 97 -0.56 -7.57 -20.77
CA PRO A 97 -0.74 -7.65 -19.32
C PRO A 97 -0.19 -8.96 -18.75
N ALA A 98 0.74 -8.85 -17.82
CA ALA A 98 1.47 -9.99 -17.25
C ALA A 98 1.23 -10.09 -15.73
N ASN A 99 0.14 -10.74 -15.33
CA ASN A 99 -0.27 -10.92 -13.92
C ASN A 99 -0.03 -12.35 -13.38
N ASP A 100 0.72 -13.15 -14.14
CA ASP A 100 1.02 -14.56 -13.93
C ASP A 100 2.54 -14.82 -13.88
N LEU A 101 3.33 -13.79 -13.55
CA LEU A 101 4.77 -13.89 -13.41
C LEU A 101 5.18 -14.44 -12.03
N ILE A 102 6.40 -14.92 -11.93
CA ILE A 102 7.16 -14.92 -10.67
C ILE A 102 8.31 -13.96 -10.91
N ALA A 103 8.32 -12.81 -10.24
CA ALA A 103 9.30 -11.76 -10.52
C ALA A 103 9.88 -11.14 -9.25
N LYS A 104 11.05 -10.53 -9.43
CA LYS A 104 11.63 -9.53 -8.54
C LYS A 104 12.26 -8.40 -9.37
N ILE A 105 12.31 -7.23 -8.76
CA ILE A 105 13.08 -6.08 -9.24
C ILE A 105 14.20 -5.82 -8.23
N GLU A 106 15.41 -5.53 -8.70
CA GLU A 106 16.53 -5.11 -7.86
C GLU A 106 16.98 -3.72 -8.28
N VAL A 107 16.93 -2.77 -7.35
CA VAL A 107 17.34 -1.39 -7.60
C VAL A 107 18.59 -1.09 -6.77
N PRO A 108 19.69 -0.68 -7.41
CA PRO A 108 20.93 -0.39 -6.70
C PRO A 108 20.83 0.92 -5.93
N TYR A 109 21.48 0.98 -4.78
CA TYR A 109 21.67 2.21 -4.02
C TYR A 109 23.15 2.54 -3.87
N ASN A 110 23.45 3.83 -3.68
CA ASN A 110 24.80 4.30 -3.42
C ASN A 110 24.97 4.63 -1.92
N PRO A 111 25.78 3.87 -1.16
CA PRO A 111 25.97 4.08 0.28
C PRO A 111 26.42 5.51 0.64
N GLN A 112 27.23 6.15 -0.20
CA GLN A 112 27.69 7.52 0.01
C GLN A 112 26.54 8.51 -0.13
N SER A 113 25.67 8.33 -1.13
CA SER A 113 24.46 9.15 -1.30
C SER A 113 23.47 8.94 -0.14
N LEU A 114 23.35 7.71 0.37
CA LEU A 114 22.55 7.43 1.56
C LEU A 114 23.07 8.18 2.77
N ALA A 115 24.37 8.12 3.03
CA ALA A 115 25.01 8.82 4.14
C ALA A 115 24.82 10.35 4.05
N GLN A 116 24.92 10.93 2.86
CA GLN A 116 24.68 12.36 2.63
C GLN A 116 23.22 12.79 2.88
N THR A 117 22.27 11.88 2.69
CA THR A 117 20.83 12.13 2.91
C THR A 117 20.36 11.69 4.29
N GLY A 118 21.24 11.14 5.13
CA GLY A 118 20.90 10.62 6.46
C GLY A 118 20.09 9.32 6.44
N VAL A 119 19.96 8.66 5.29
CA VAL A 119 19.21 7.40 5.15
C VAL A 119 20.11 6.22 5.50
N GLN A 120 19.61 5.28 6.30
CA GLN A 120 20.29 4.01 6.52
C GLN A 120 20.03 3.02 5.39
N GLU A 121 21.00 2.16 5.08
CA GLU A 121 20.85 1.09 4.08
C GLU A 121 19.62 0.21 4.34
N SER A 122 19.33 -0.10 5.61
CA SER A 122 18.13 -0.88 5.97
C SER A 122 16.80 -0.17 5.75
N ASN A 123 16.83 1.12 5.44
CA ASN A 123 15.68 2.00 5.28
C ASN A 123 15.51 2.45 3.82
N THR A 124 16.06 1.68 2.88
CA THR A 124 15.75 1.81 1.48
C THR A 124 14.51 0.99 1.11
N TYR A 125 13.75 1.50 0.15
CA TYR A 125 12.51 0.91 -0.34
C TYR A 125 12.45 1.12 -1.86
N VAL A 126 11.81 0.19 -2.57
CA VAL A 126 11.41 0.41 -3.96
C VAL A 126 9.92 0.71 -3.94
N GLY A 127 9.55 1.95 -4.24
CA GLY A 127 8.16 2.37 -4.35
C GLY A 127 7.63 2.13 -5.76
N ARG A 128 6.41 1.61 -5.88
CA ARG A 128 5.67 1.52 -7.16
C ARG A 128 4.71 2.69 -7.27
N LEU A 129 4.71 3.42 -8.38
CA LEU A 129 3.77 4.51 -8.58
C LEU A 129 2.34 3.96 -8.54
N ALA A 130 1.50 4.55 -7.70
CA ALA A 130 0.08 4.21 -7.62
C ALA A 130 -0.62 4.46 -8.97
N ASP A 131 -1.71 3.74 -9.22
CA ASP A 131 -2.49 3.89 -10.46
C ASP A 131 -3.05 5.32 -10.64
N ASP A 132 -3.35 6.01 -9.52
CA ASP A 132 -3.79 7.42 -9.51
C ASP A 132 -2.63 8.42 -9.74
N LYS A 133 -1.39 7.93 -9.78
CA LYS A 133 -0.13 8.67 -9.92
C LYS A 133 0.10 9.72 -8.82
N GLN A 134 -0.56 9.58 -7.67
CA GLN A 134 -0.46 10.56 -6.58
C GLN A 134 0.55 10.15 -5.50
N SER A 135 1.00 8.90 -5.46
CA SER A 135 1.99 8.45 -4.47
C SER A 135 2.82 7.27 -4.97
N TRP A 136 3.94 7.05 -4.31
CA TRP A 136 4.68 5.80 -4.36
C TRP A 136 4.14 4.85 -3.30
N VAL A 137 3.61 3.71 -3.73
CA VAL A 137 3.18 2.64 -2.84
C VAL A 137 4.41 1.84 -2.41
N VAL A 138 4.64 1.77 -1.12
CA VAL A 138 5.66 0.92 -0.50
C VAL A 138 4.96 -0.28 0.13
N ASP A 139 5.49 -1.48 -0.10
CA ASP A 139 5.06 -2.70 0.58
C ASP A 139 6.23 -3.29 1.35
N GLU A 140 6.18 -3.20 2.68
CA GLU A 140 7.23 -3.69 3.55
C GLU A 140 7.29 -5.23 3.63
N THR A 141 6.20 -5.92 3.27
CA THR A 141 6.09 -7.38 3.35
C THR A 141 6.79 -8.11 2.20
N THR A 142 6.99 -7.39 1.09
CA THR A 142 7.70 -7.85 -0.12
C THR A 142 9.07 -7.18 -0.27
N ARG A 143 9.47 -6.33 0.68
CA ARG A 143 10.78 -5.69 0.71
C ARG A 143 11.89 -6.67 1.10
N ASN A 144 13.01 -6.63 0.36
CA ASN A 144 14.26 -7.25 0.77
C ASN A 144 15.44 -6.31 0.49
N VAL A 145 16.28 -6.06 1.51
CA VAL A 145 17.49 -5.24 1.38
C VAL A 145 18.70 -6.15 1.43
N HIS A 146 19.56 -6.09 0.43
CA HIS A 146 20.76 -6.90 0.34
C HIS A 146 22.02 -6.04 0.46
N ARG A 147 22.53 -5.94 1.70
CA ARG A 147 23.57 -4.97 2.06
C ARG A 147 24.93 -5.24 1.43
N SER A 148 25.29 -6.49 1.19
CA SER A 148 26.57 -6.82 0.54
C SER A 148 26.61 -6.47 -0.95
N GLU A 149 25.45 -6.33 -1.58
CA GLU A 149 25.30 -6.02 -3.01
C GLU A 149 24.83 -4.58 -3.24
N ASN A 150 24.52 -3.85 -2.17
CA ASN A 150 23.95 -2.51 -2.22
C ASN A 150 22.67 -2.42 -3.06
N VAL A 151 21.75 -3.38 -2.91
CA VAL A 151 20.48 -3.42 -3.66
C VAL A 151 19.26 -3.49 -2.74
N THR A 152 18.18 -2.87 -3.20
CA THR A 152 16.84 -2.98 -2.60
C THR A 152 15.91 -3.68 -3.57
N ARG A 153 15.12 -4.63 -3.07
CA ARG A 153 14.29 -5.51 -3.88
C ARG A 153 12.83 -5.42 -3.51
N ILE A 154 11.97 -5.60 -4.52
CA ILE A 154 10.62 -6.13 -4.33
C ILE A 154 10.65 -7.58 -4.78
N ILE A 155 10.26 -8.49 -3.90
CA ILE A 155 10.17 -9.93 -4.19
C ILE A 155 8.70 -10.37 -4.24
N LYS A 156 8.45 -11.62 -4.65
CA LYS A 156 7.09 -12.22 -4.71
C LYS A 156 6.13 -11.45 -5.63
N MET A 157 6.66 -10.80 -6.67
CA MET A 157 5.85 -10.06 -7.62
C MET A 157 5.17 -11.04 -8.58
N THR A 158 3.87 -10.87 -8.82
CA THR A 158 3.12 -11.60 -9.86
C THR A 158 2.93 -10.80 -11.14
N SER A 159 3.30 -9.52 -11.11
CA SER A 159 3.38 -8.62 -12.24
C SER A 159 4.56 -7.67 -12.03
N ILE A 160 5.22 -7.25 -13.11
CA ILE A 160 6.36 -6.32 -13.04
C ILE A 160 6.05 -4.97 -13.71
N GLU A 161 4.90 -4.83 -14.36
CA GLU A 161 4.54 -3.58 -15.04
C GLU A 161 4.28 -2.45 -14.06
N GLY A 162 4.82 -1.28 -14.37
CA GLY A 162 4.65 -0.09 -13.54
C GLY A 162 5.81 0.88 -13.63
N GLU A 163 5.71 1.93 -12.82
CA GLU A 163 6.79 2.88 -12.60
C GLU A 163 7.36 2.68 -11.20
N TYR A 164 8.68 2.62 -11.05
CA TYR A 164 9.36 2.27 -9.81
C TYR A 164 10.43 3.30 -9.46
N MET A 165 10.55 3.63 -8.17
CA MET A 165 11.57 4.56 -7.68
C MET A 165 12.23 4.06 -6.40
N LEU A 166 13.55 4.24 -6.30
CA LEU A 166 14.28 4.04 -5.05
C LEU A 166 13.98 5.18 -4.08
N LEU A 167 13.52 4.80 -2.89
CA LEU A 167 13.11 5.68 -1.81
C LEU A 167 13.90 5.37 -0.55
N GLY A 168 14.12 6.39 0.27
CA GLY A 168 14.77 6.28 1.57
C GLY A 168 13.91 6.88 2.66
N ARG A 169 13.76 6.19 3.79
CA ARG A 169 13.13 6.76 5.00
C ARG A 169 14.22 7.44 5.84
N LEU A 170 14.02 8.72 6.18
CA LEU A 170 15.04 9.56 6.83
C LEU A 170 15.37 9.13 8.27
N ASN A 171 14.41 8.57 9.01
CA ASN A 171 14.64 8.13 10.38
C ASN A 171 14.26 6.66 10.59
N VAL A 172 14.99 6.04 11.52
CA VAL A 172 14.98 4.60 11.79
C VAL A 172 13.91 4.21 12.78
N ASP A 173 13.07 5.14 13.28
CA ASP A 173 12.14 4.76 14.33
C ASP A 173 11.31 3.57 13.82
N PRO A 174 11.59 2.34 14.33
CA PRO A 174 10.93 1.15 13.84
C PRO A 174 9.53 1.09 14.45
N ALA A 175 9.21 2.01 15.38
CA ALA A 175 7.86 2.27 15.81
C ALA A 175 7.11 2.96 14.67
N ASN A 176 5.92 2.43 14.37
CA ASN A 176 4.90 3.18 13.65
C ASN A 176 4.79 4.58 14.29
N VAL A 177 5.07 5.64 13.51
CA VAL A 177 4.87 7.02 13.98
C VAL A 177 3.38 7.29 13.94
N PHE A 178 2.69 6.87 14.98
CA PHE A 178 1.29 7.18 15.18
C PHE A 178 1.15 8.61 15.70
N VAL A 179 0.22 9.34 15.12
CA VAL A 179 -0.12 10.68 15.57
C VAL A 179 -0.91 10.55 16.88
N GLN A 180 -0.45 11.28 17.90
CA GLN A 180 -1.16 11.38 19.17
C GLN A 180 -2.32 12.38 19.03
N TYR A 181 -3.41 12.16 19.77
CA TYR A 181 -4.54 13.11 19.81
C TYR A 181 -4.23 14.36 20.62
N GLY A 182 -4.85 15.48 20.21
CA GLY A 182 -4.81 16.76 20.92
C GLY A 182 -3.85 17.77 20.28
N GLN A 183 -3.62 18.90 20.93
CA GLN A 183 -2.89 20.03 20.34
C GLN A 183 -1.36 19.94 20.54
N GLY A 184 -0.59 20.47 19.58
CA GLY A 184 0.87 20.62 19.66
C GLY A 184 1.60 20.16 18.39
N GLU A 185 2.88 20.50 18.27
CA GLU A 185 3.68 20.19 17.07
C GLU A 185 3.79 18.69 16.78
N THR A 186 3.90 17.86 17.83
CA THR A 186 3.97 16.39 17.71
C THR A 186 2.61 15.70 17.58
N ARG A 187 1.52 16.47 17.55
CA ARG A 187 0.13 15.99 17.50
C ARG A 187 -0.64 16.51 16.28
N THR A 188 0.06 17.24 15.43
CA THR A 188 -0.47 17.85 14.23
C THR A 188 0.13 17.17 13.01
N VAL A 189 -0.72 16.84 12.05
CA VAL A 189 -0.31 16.29 10.75
C VAL A 189 0.00 17.45 9.80
N ASN A 190 1.22 17.50 9.30
CA ASN A 190 1.58 18.42 8.22
C ASN A 190 1.06 17.84 6.89
N MET A 191 0.20 18.60 6.21
CA MET A 191 -0.34 18.23 4.91
C MET A 191 0.40 19.04 3.83
N THR A 192 1.22 18.36 3.03
CA THR A 192 1.96 19.00 1.95
C THR A 192 1.11 19.05 0.67
N ALA A 193 1.16 20.15 -0.08
CA ALA A 193 0.48 20.24 -1.37
C ALA A 193 1.06 19.29 -2.41
N GLY A 194 0.21 18.71 -3.27
CA GLY A 194 0.65 17.92 -4.42
C GLY A 194 0.10 16.50 -4.40
N GLY A 195 0.90 15.54 -3.93
CA GLY A 195 0.56 14.12 -3.94
C GLY A 195 -0.14 13.62 -2.67
N ARG A 196 -0.50 12.33 -2.73
CA ARG A 196 -1.19 11.60 -1.67
C ARG A 196 -0.24 11.31 -0.51
N GLN A 197 -0.77 11.53 0.68
CA GLN A 197 -0.12 11.29 1.96
C GLN A 197 -1.08 10.52 2.87
N GLU A 198 -0.52 9.84 3.86
CA GLU A 198 -1.25 9.08 4.86
C GLU A 198 -0.85 9.52 6.26
N ALA A 199 -1.81 9.46 7.19
CA ALA A 199 -1.59 9.67 8.60
C ALA A 199 -2.43 8.69 9.42
N GLU A 200 -1.81 7.99 10.36
CA GLU A 200 -2.48 7.06 11.28
C GLU A 200 -2.33 7.55 12.72
N PHE A 201 -3.42 7.51 13.48
CA PHE A 201 -3.46 7.87 14.88
C PHE A 201 -3.35 6.62 15.76
N ILE A 202 -3.04 6.81 17.04
CA ILE A 202 -2.74 5.74 17.99
C ILE A 202 -3.83 4.67 18.17
N ASP A 203 -5.08 4.96 17.83
CA ASP A 203 -6.19 4.01 17.93
C ASP A 203 -6.46 3.25 16.61
N GLY A 204 -5.74 3.59 15.53
CA GLY A 204 -5.94 3.08 14.18
C GLY A 204 -6.82 3.96 13.29
N LEU A 205 -7.29 5.13 13.74
CA LEU A 205 -7.93 6.13 12.89
C LEU A 205 -6.90 6.57 11.85
N TRP A 206 -7.25 6.46 10.59
CA TRP A 206 -6.34 6.69 9.49
C TRP A 206 -6.96 7.59 8.44
N PHE A 207 -6.13 8.43 7.85
CA PHE A 207 -6.49 9.31 6.74
C PHE A 207 -5.55 9.07 5.58
N SER A 208 -6.10 9.03 4.36
CA SER A 208 -5.35 9.22 3.13
C SER A 208 -5.88 10.46 2.43
N TYR A 209 -5.00 11.40 2.07
CA TYR A 209 -5.41 12.69 1.56
C TYR A 209 -4.48 13.25 0.49
N VAL A 210 -5.05 14.06 -0.41
CA VAL A 210 -4.36 14.92 -1.36
C VAL A 210 -4.77 16.36 -1.06
N ALA A 211 -3.80 17.20 -0.73
CA ALA A 211 -4.00 18.61 -0.41
C ALA A 211 -3.61 19.51 -1.59
N ALA A 212 -4.40 20.54 -1.88
CA ALA A 212 -4.09 21.53 -2.91
C ALA A 212 -3.12 22.63 -2.43
N ALA A 213 -3.00 22.83 -1.11
CA ALA A 213 -2.11 23.81 -0.48
C ALA A 213 -1.52 23.22 0.81
N ASN A 214 -0.35 23.74 1.22
CA ASN A 214 0.25 23.36 2.49
C ASN A 214 -0.68 23.78 3.63
N MET A 215 -1.04 22.83 4.49
CA MET A 215 -1.90 23.06 5.65
C MET A 215 -1.56 22.08 6.75
N ARG A 216 -2.23 22.22 7.90
CA ARG A 216 -2.10 21.31 9.03
C ARG A 216 -3.46 20.74 9.38
N MET A 217 -3.48 19.46 9.78
CA MET A 217 -4.64 18.78 10.33
C MET A 217 -4.36 18.38 11.77
N ASN A 218 -5.31 18.63 12.65
CA ASN A 218 -5.30 18.18 14.03
C ASN A 218 -6.54 17.31 14.28
N VAL A 219 -6.38 16.30 15.13
CA VAL A 219 -7.50 15.48 15.59
C VAL A 219 -7.48 15.43 17.11
N ASP A 220 -8.62 15.74 17.73
CA ASP A 220 -8.83 15.66 19.17
C ASP A 220 -9.95 14.65 19.49
N ILE A 221 -10.04 14.22 20.74
CA ILE A 221 -11.11 13.35 21.22
C ILE A 221 -12.01 14.13 22.18
N ARG A 222 -13.30 14.22 21.83
CA ARG A 222 -14.30 14.81 22.72
C ARG A 222 -15.07 13.71 23.44
N ASN A 223 -14.98 13.72 24.76
CA ASN A 223 -15.77 12.80 25.60
C ASN A 223 -17.25 13.17 25.59
N GLY A 224 -18.11 12.16 25.52
CA GLY A 224 -19.56 12.26 25.57
C GLY A 224 -20.18 12.58 24.21
N ILE A 225 -21.26 11.86 23.92
CA ILE A 225 -22.13 12.12 22.78
C ILE A 225 -23.54 12.23 23.33
N ASP A 226 -24.21 13.34 23.07
CA ASP A 226 -25.62 13.51 23.41
C ASP A 226 -26.47 12.62 22.49
N PRO A 227 -27.22 11.64 23.03
CA PRO A 227 -28.10 10.79 22.23
C PRO A 227 -29.13 11.59 21.41
N ALA A 228 -29.57 12.76 21.88
CA ALA A 228 -30.50 13.61 21.14
C ALA A 228 -29.88 14.25 19.88
N SER A 229 -28.54 14.28 19.80
CA SER A 229 -27.81 14.77 18.63
C SER A 229 -27.62 13.69 17.55
N LEU A 230 -27.95 12.42 17.82
CA LEU A 230 -27.79 11.32 16.87
C LEU A 230 -28.98 11.22 15.91
N PRO A 231 -28.77 10.69 14.68
CA PRO A 231 -29.87 10.33 13.80
C PRO A 231 -30.86 9.37 14.48
N PRO A 232 -32.18 9.49 14.22
CA PRO A 232 -33.17 8.58 14.77
C PRO A 232 -32.86 7.10 14.46
N GLY A 233 -33.08 6.21 15.43
CA GLY A 233 -32.84 4.77 15.27
C GLY A 233 -31.37 4.37 15.24
N THR A 234 -30.47 5.26 15.69
CA THR A 234 -29.03 4.99 15.80
C THR A 234 -28.55 5.19 17.23
N GLN A 235 -27.45 4.52 17.56
CA GLN A 235 -26.71 4.70 18.80
C GLN A 235 -25.24 4.84 18.45
N SER A 236 -24.47 5.65 19.18
CA SER A 236 -23.02 5.68 18.94
C SER A 236 -22.37 4.40 19.46
N LEU A 237 -21.44 3.84 18.68
CA LEU A 237 -20.63 2.70 19.10
C LEU A 237 -19.68 3.09 20.24
N ASN A 238 -19.07 4.26 20.15
CA ASN A 238 -18.11 4.77 21.13
C ASN A 238 -18.77 5.84 22.01
N SER A 239 -18.21 6.13 23.18
CA SER A 239 -18.67 7.21 24.06
C SER A 239 -18.04 8.57 23.73
N PHE A 240 -17.34 8.69 22.60
CA PHE A 240 -16.55 9.86 22.23
C PHE A 240 -16.65 10.15 20.73
N ALA A 241 -16.37 11.40 20.35
CA ALA A 241 -16.28 11.83 18.96
C ALA A 241 -14.84 12.24 18.61
N TRP A 242 -14.41 11.95 17.38
CA TRP A 242 -13.18 12.52 16.83
C TRP A 242 -13.47 13.93 16.30
N VAL A 243 -12.70 14.91 16.74
CA VAL A 243 -12.82 16.31 16.34
C VAL A 243 -11.66 16.62 15.41
N VAL A 244 -11.94 16.68 14.10
CA VAL A 244 -10.94 16.95 13.08
C VAL A 244 -11.03 18.42 12.70
N ASN A 245 -9.91 19.13 12.73
CA ASN A 245 -9.83 20.51 12.26
C ASN A 245 -8.58 20.73 11.42
N THR A 246 -8.69 21.56 10.40
CA THR A 246 -7.55 21.97 9.58
C THR A 246 -7.29 23.46 9.69
N THR A 247 -6.08 23.90 9.34
CA THR A 247 -5.76 25.34 9.29
C THR A 247 -6.45 26.06 8.14
N ASN A 248 -7.08 25.34 7.22
CA ASN A 248 -7.86 25.89 6.12
C ASN A 248 -9.15 25.07 5.90
N PRO A 249 -10.22 25.34 6.69
CA PRO A 249 -11.43 24.52 6.71
C PRO A 249 -12.23 24.57 5.39
N THR A 250 -11.97 25.54 4.53
CA THR A 250 -12.63 25.68 3.23
C THR A 250 -11.83 25.03 2.09
N ALA A 251 -10.63 24.51 2.38
CA ALA A 251 -9.81 23.84 1.39
C ALA A 251 -10.53 22.59 0.86
N MET A 252 -10.65 22.53 -0.47
CA MET A 252 -11.06 21.31 -1.15
C MET A 252 -9.90 20.31 -1.12
N ILE A 253 -10.18 19.11 -0.66
CA ILE A 253 -9.22 18.02 -0.55
C ILE A 253 -9.81 16.75 -1.17
N SER A 254 -8.97 15.81 -1.58
CA SER A 254 -9.41 14.46 -1.92
C SER A 254 -8.94 13.54 -0.80
N ALA A 255 -9.87 13.09 0.05
CA ALA A 255 -9.54 12.31 1.22
C ALA A 255 -10.37 11.04 1.37
N SER A 256 -9.84 10.09 2.13
CA SER A 256 -10.54 8.93 2.66
C SER A 256 -10.16 8.77 4.12
N MET A 257 -11.08 8.29 4.93
CA MET A 257 -10.89 8.07 6.36
C MET A 257 -11.23 6.62 6.68
N ARG A 258 -10.36 5.95 7.44
CA ARG A 258 -10.58 4.59 7.94
C ARG A 258 -10.70 4.67 9.44
N ILE A 259 -11.87 4.26 9.96
CA ILE A 259 -12.21 4.31 11.38
C ILE A 259 -12.08 2.90 11.97
N PRO A 260 -11.33 2.73 13.07
CA PRO A 260 -11.23 1.45 13.78
C PRO A 260 -12.55 1.13 14.49
N VAL A 261 -12.97 -0.15 14.43
CA VAL A 261 -14.19 -0.63 15.09
C VAL A 261 -13.80 -1.42 16.33
N ASN A 262 -14.32 -1.01 17.50
CA ASN A 262 -14.23 -1.83 18.69
C ASN A 262 -15.25 -2.96 18.61
N MET A 263 -14.77 -4.15 18.22
CA MET A 263 -15.64 -5.31 18.05
C MET A 263 -16.32 -5.73 19.34
N ASN A 264 -15.66 -5.65 20.51
CA ASN A 264 -16.30 -6.03 21.77
C ASN A 264 -17.52 -5.14 22.09
N MET A 265 -17.42 -3.84 21.81
CA MET A 265 -18.55 -2.92 21.96
C MET A 265 -19.63 -3.20 20.93
N LEU A 266 -19.25 -3.49 19.68
CA LEU A 266 -20.22 -3.81 18.64
C LEU A 266 -20.98 -5.11 18.95
N LEU A 267 -20.28 -6.12 19.48
CA LEU A 267 -20.88 -7.38 19.92
C LEU A 267 -21.93 -7.17 21.02
N ALA A 268 -21.72 -6.20 21.91
CA ALA A 268 -22.66 -5.87 22.98
C ALA A 268 -23.91 -5.13 22.50
N LEU A 269 -23.81 -4.39 21.38
CA LEU A 269 -24.90 -3.58 20.82
C LEU A 269 -25.63 -4.27 19.66
N ARG A 270 -25.02 -5.28 19.02
CA ARG A 270 -25.58 -5.91 17.84
C ARG A 270 -26.65 -6.95 18.18
N PRO A 271 -27.75 -7.01 17.41
CA PRO A 271 -28.63 -8.17 17.42
C PRO A 271 -27.88 -9.44 17.03
N GLN A 272 -28.27 -10.58 17.61
CA GLN A 272 -27.66 -11.87 17.29
C GLN A 272 -27.83 -12.19 15.79
N GLY A 273 -26.72 -12.49 15.11
CA GLY A 273 -26.72 -12.82 13.68
C GLY A 273 -26.58 -11.62 12.73
N ALA A 274 -26.55 -10.37 13.22
CA ALA A 274 -26.27 -9.20 12.40
C ALA A 274 -24.77 -9.09 12.03
N LEU A 275 -24.51 -8.74 10.77
CA LEU A 275 -23.16 -8.51 10.26
C LEU A 275 -22.75 -7.03 10.47
N PRO A 276 -21.50 -6.73 10.87
CA PRO A 276 -20.99 -5.36 10.99
C PRO A 276 -21.27 -4.50 9.75
N SER A 277 -21.06 -5.05 8.56
CA SER A 277 -21.33 -4.40 7.26
C SER A 277 -22.77 -3.93 7.05
N THR A 278 -23.74 -4.48 7.79
CA THR A 278 -25.16 -4.12 7.65
C THR A 278 -25.63 -3.07 8.65
N MET A 279 -24.77 -2.68 9.60
CA MET A 279 -25.22 -1.94 10.80
C MET A 279 -24.25 -0.85 11.27
N LEU A 280 -23.13 -0.66 10.59
CA LEU A 280 -22.18 0.40 10.92
C LEU A 280 -22.33 1.56 9.95
N ALA A 281 -22.34 2.77 10.48
CA ALA A 281 -22.31 3.99 9.70
C ALA A 281 -21.48 5.06 10.40
N THR A 282 -20.76 5.87 9.64
CA THR A 282 -20.09 7.07 10.14
C THR A 282 -21.03 8.25 10.02
N ALA A 283 -21.08 9.11 11.03
CA ALA A 283 -21.81 10.38 10.97
C ALA A 283 -20.90 11.56 11.34
N LYS A 284 -21.22 12.71 10.76
CA LYS A 284 -20.45 13.95 10.86
C LYS A 284 -21.36 15.12 11.20
N ARG A 285 -20.84 16.07 11.96
CA ARG A 285 -21.43 17.42 12.07
C ARG A 285 -20.35 18.51 11.98
N PRO A 286 -20.72 19.76 11.68
CA PRO A 286 -19.78 20.88 11.70
C PRO A 286 -19.17 21.10 13.09
N LEU A 287 -17.93 21.60 13.13
CA LEU A 287 -17.23 21.92 14.37
C LEU A 287 -17.99 22.95 15.21
N GLY A 288 -18.09 22.70 16.53
CA GLY A 288 -18.76 23.60 17.47
C GLY A 288 -20.29 23.65 17.34
N SER A 289 -20.87 22.87 16.43
CA SER A 289 -22.31 22.79 16.25
C SER A 289 -22.96 22.00 17.39
N GLN A 290 -24.07 22.51 17.91
CA GLN A 290 -24.99 21.75 18.77
C GLN A 290 -26.06 21.00 17.96
N GLY A 291 -25.97 21.05 16.62
CA GLY A 291 -26.88 20.36 15.72
C GLY A 291 -26.71 18.85 15.70
N GLN A 292 -27.61 18.20 14.97
CA GLN A 292 -27.58 16.76 14.77
C GLN A 292 -26.40 16.31 13.92
N PHE A 293 -25.87 15.14 14.24
CA PHE A 293 -24.99 14.39 13.35
C PHE A 293 -25.78 13.93 12.13
N THR A 294 -25.15 14.02 10.96
CA THR A 294 -25.69 13.51 9.71
C THR A 294 -24.81 12.36 9.25
N VAL A 295 -25.41 11.25 8.79
CA VAL A 295 -24.63 10.14 8.22
C VAL A 295 -23.75 10.68 7.09
N THR A 296 -22.46 10.32 7.14
CA THR A 296 -21.44 10.87 6.23
C THR A 296 -21.52 10.16 4.90
N GLY A 297 -21.76 10.92 3.83
CA GLY A 297 -21.82 10.39 2.48
C GLY A 297 -23.08 9.58 2.20
N ASP A 298 -23.19 9.13 0.96
CA ASP A 298 -24.14 8.07 0.59
C ASP A 298 -23.64 6.73 1.16
N VAL A 299 -24.53 5.77 1.40
CA VAL A 299 -24.17 4.42 1.92
C VAL A 299 -23.13 3.76 0.99
N SER A 300 -23.15 4.10 -0.30
CA SER A 300 -22.17 3.67 -1.31
C SER A 300 -20.74 4.17 -1.08
N GLN A 301 -20.55 5.22 -0.28
CA GLN A 301 -19.25 5.81 0.05
C GLN A 301 -18.63 5.23 1.32
N GLN A 302 -19.34 4.34 2.00
CA GLN A 302 -18.86 3.65 3.19
C GLN A 302 -18.68 2.16 2.91
N VAL A 303 -17.51 1.63 3.25
CA VAL A 303 -17.21 0.20 3.14
C VAL A 303 -16.76 -0.30 4.50
N VAL A 304 -17.44 -1.32 5.01
CA VAL A 304 -16.99 -2.03 6.20
C VAL A 304 -16.07 -3.16 5.76
N ASN A 305 -14.80 -3.10 6.16
CA ASN A 305 -13.86 -4.19 5.98
C ASN A 305 -13.88 -5.07 7.24
N GLU A 306 -14.24 -6.33 7.08
CA GLU A 306 -14.31 -7.32 8.18
C GLU A 306 -13.11 -8.29 8.18
N ILE A 307 -12.22 -8.22 7.18
CA ILE A 307 -11.05 -9.09 7.08
C ILE A 307 -9.91 -8.50 7.90
N GLY A 308 -9.45 -9.23 8.92
CA GLY A 308 -8.43 -8.77 9.84
C GLY A 308 -9.03 -7.86 10.91
N GLN A 309 -8.56 -6.62 11.00
CA GLN A 309 -9.13 -5.61 11.90
C GLN A 309 -10.37 -4.98 11.27
N THR A 310 -11.52 -5.06 11.96
CA THR A 310 -12.75 -4.47 11.46
C THR A 310 -12.64 -2.95 11.41
N THR A 311 -12.90 -2.37 10.24
CA THR A 311 -12.82 -0.92 10.01
C THR A 311 -13.96 -0.42 9.13
N VAL A 312 -14.31 0.85 9.28
CA VAL A 312 -15.23 1.55 8.36
C VAL A 312 -14.43 2.54 7.54
N VAL A 313 -14.46 2.41 6.21
CA VAL A 313 -13.78 3.31 5.29
C VAL A 313 -14.79 4.27 4.67
N VAL A 314 -14.63 5.56 4.94
CA VAL A 314 -15.35 6.65 4.28
C VAL A 314 -14.50 7.17 3.12
N ARG A 315 -15.03 7.10 1.89
CA ARG A 315 -14.33 7.48 0.66
C ARG A 315 -14.78 8.85 0.15
N ASP A 316 -14.02 9.40 -0.79
CA ASP A 316 -14.35 10.60 -1.57
C ASP A 316 -14.69 11.85 -0.73
N MET A 317 -14.06 11.97 0.44
CA MET A 317 -14.23 13.12 1.31
C MET A 317 -13.63 14.37 0.67
N ARG A 318 -14.42 15.45 0.63
CA ARG A 318 -14.02 16.74 0.07
C ARG A 318 -13.59 17.78 1.11
N GLN A 319 -13.87 17.50 2.39
CA GLN A 319 -13.53 18.33 3.56
C GLN A 319 -13.34 17.43 4.78
N LEU A 320 -12.30 17.71 5.58
CA LEU A 320 -11.94 16.95 6.77
C LEU A 320 -12.57 17.54 8.03
N ASP A 321 -12.71 18.86 8.11
CA ASP A 321 -13.19 19.54 9.32
C ASP A 321 -14.58 19.06 9.76
N GLY A 322 -14.71 18.69 11.03
CA GLY A 322 -15.96 18.27 11.64
C GLY A 322 -15.76 17.38 12.86
N GLU A 323 -16.88 17.09 13.52
CA GLU A 323 -16.94 16.07 14.55
C GLU A 323 -17.51 14.79 13.96
N TYR A 324 -16.81 13.67 14.18
CA TYR A 324 -17.15 12.37 13.63
C TYR A 324 -17.49 11.38 14.73
N VAL A 325 -18.52 10.59 14.49
CA VAL A 325 -18.94 9.48 15.37
C VAL A 325 -19.17 8.23 14.53
N LEU A 326 -18.86 7.09 15.11
CA LEU A 326 -19.25 5.79 14.58
C LEU A 326 -20.60 5.40 15.20
N LEU A 327 -21.55 5.04 14.36
CA LEU A 327 -22.91 4.69 14.71
C LEU A 327 -23.15 3.18 14.50
N VAL A 328 -23.97 2.64 15.38
CA VAL A 328 -24.67 1.37 15.23
C VAL A 328 -26.10 1.69 14.81
N THR A 329 -26.52 1.15 13.66
CA THR A 329 -27.85 1.33 13.10
C THR A 329 -28.67 0.05 13.25
N THR A 330 -29.97 0.13 12.97
CA THR A 330 -30.75 -1.09 12.71
C THR A 330 -30.14 -1.81 11.50
N PRO A 331 -29.97 -3.15 11.53
CA PRO A 331 -29.41 -3.89 10.40
C PRO A 331 -30.23 -3.64 9.13
N ALA A 332 -29.58 -3.21 8.06
CA ALA A 332 -30.21 -3.18 6.75
C ALA A 332 -30.59 -4.61 6.35
N SER A 333 -31.77 -4.79 5.75
CA SER A 333 -32.14 -6.07 5.16
C SER A 333 -31.12 -6.40 4.07
N VAL A 334 -30.34 -7.47 4.27
CA VAL A 334 -29.44 -8.00 3.23
C VAL A 334 -30.30 -8.21 1.99
N PRO A 335 -29.98 -7.60 0.82
CA PRO A 335 -30.64 -7.97 -0.42
C PRO A 335 -30.47 -9.47 -0.55
N ASN A 336 -31.59 -10.21 -0.66
CA ASN A 336 -31.57 -11.66 -0.82
C ASN A 336 -30.47 -12.01 -1.83
N LEU A 337 -29.36 -12.58 -1.34
CA LEU A 337 -28.41 -13.26 -2.20
C LEU A 337 -29.27 -14.22 -3.04
N PRO A 338 -29.15 -14.21 -4.39
CA PRO A 338 -29.91 -15.13 -5.20
C PRO A 338 -29.68 -16.52 -4.61
N LYS A 339 -30.77 -17.14 -4.14
CA LYS A 339 -30.74 -18.53 -3.69
C LYS A 339 -30.07 -19.27 -4.83
N SER A 340 -28.91 -19.87 -4.56
CA SER A 340 -28.30 -20.72 -5.57
C SER A 340 -29.33 -21.80 -5.90
N ASP A 341 -29.64 -21.97 -7.18
CA ASP A 341 -30.52 -23.01 -7.73
C ASP A 341 -29.89 -24.40 -7.53
N ARG A 342 -29.61 -24.78 -6.28
CA ARG A 342 -29.05 -26.07 -5.89
C ARG A 342 -29.96 -26.85 -4.93
N GLU A 343 -31.21 -26.45 -4.79
CA GLU A 343 -32.25 -27.27 -4.15
C GLU A 343 -33.51 -27.38 -5.02
N ALA A 344 -33.35 -27.85 -6.27
CA ALA A 344 -34.48 -28.28 -7.09
C ALA A 344 -34.10 -29.37 -8.10
N LYS A 345 -33.28 -30.36 -7.72
CA LYS A 345 -33.24 -31.65 -8.43
C LYS A 345 -33.15 -32.78 -7.42
N GLY A 346 -34.33 -33.33 -7.12
CA GLY A 346 -34.50 -34.51 -6.29
C GLY A 346 -33.70 -35.69 -6.83
N TYR A 347 -32.76 -36.17 -6.02
CA TYR A 347 -32.19 -37.50 -6.19
C TYR A 347 -33.17 -38.51 -5.59
N ARG A 348 -33.84 -39.25 -6.47
CA ARG A 348 -34.59 -40.47 -6.15
C ARG A 348 -33.68 -41.41 -5.35
N LYS A 349 -34.04 -41.68 -4.09
CA LYS A 349 -33.61 -42.91 -3.40
C LYS A 349 -34.28 -44.09 -4.12
N ARG A 350 -33.49 -44.93 -4.79
CA ARG A 350 -33.87 -46.33 -5.04
C ARG A 350 -33.54 -47.10 -3.76
N GLY A 351 -34.59 -47.56 -3.08
CA GLY A 351 -34.51 -48.71 -2.18
C GLY A 351 -35.07 -49.93 -2.92
N LEU A 352 -34.48 -51.08 -2.60
CA LEU A 352 -34.85 -52.47 -2.90
C LEU A 352 -36.22 -52.73 -3.53
#